data_AF-A0A430PYE6-F1
#
_entry.id   AF-A0A430PYE6-F1
#
_cell.length_a   1.000
_cell.length_b   1.000
_cell.length_c   1.000
_cell.angle_alpha   90.00
_cell.angle_beta   90.00
_cell.angle_gamma   90.00
#
_symmetry.space_group_name_H-M   'P 1'
#
loop_
_entity.id
_entity.type
_entity.pdbx_description
1 polymer ?
#
loop_
_entity_poly.entity_id
_entity_poly.type
_entity_poly.pdbx_seq_one_letter_code
_entity_poly.pdbx_strand_id
1 'polypeptide(L)'
;MWELDQFYPKRVEDDILQGHLLNGDCYVILQTTISNNQVFEWTIYYWIGSRSTKDKQTCAAIHAVNLRNFLGAECRTKREEEGDESSEFIALFDGNLIVLDGARGETGFIHVEDDVVVPRFYRLFGTEKRLKIVSMPLTHFSLDSKFSYLLDAQSHLYLWIGKNSRSIIQTKGRLLAEKISVRERRGEASIHIEPETRESNAFWAIITGVWLPAPLPKPTTNSDQKDHIIKPLDNHDENKKSIIHLLR
;
A
#
# COMPACT_ATOMS: atom_id res chain seq x y z
N MET A 1 23.01 15.07 -17.91
CA MET A 1 22.71 13.86 -17.11
C MET A 1 21.61 14.18 -16.11
N TRP A 2 20.70 13.26 -15.87
CA TRP A 2 19.65 13.36 -14.84
C TRP A 2 19.71 12.16 -13.92
N GLU A 3 19.50 12.41 -12.63
CA GLU A 3 19.39 11.43 -11.55
C GLU A 3 17.92 11.26 -11.19
N LEU A 4 17.49 10.04 -10.85
CA LEU A 4 16.10 9.79 -10.46
C LEU A 4 15.88 10.05 -8.97
N ASP A 5 15.00 11.01 -8.70
CA ASP A 5 14.54 11.36 -7.35
C ASP A 5 13.03 11.15 -7.28
N GLN A 6 12.60 10.20 -6.44
CA GLN A 6 11.27 9.65 -6.42
C GLN A 6 10.85 9.15 -7.83
N PHE A 7 9.87 9.81 -8.45
CA PHE A 7 9.37 9.46 -9.79
C PHE A 7 9.88 10.40 -10.89
N TYR A 8 10.78 11.35 -10.58
CA TYR A 8 11.15 12.44 -11.49
C TYR A 8 12.65 12.50 -11.78
N PRO A 9 13.04 12.82 -13.04
CA PRO A 9 14.43 13.06 -13.37
C PRO A 9 14.85 14.47 -12.91
N LYS A 10 15.82 14.53 -12.00
CA LYS A 10 16.44 15.75 -11.51
C LYS A 10 17.76 15.98 -12.23
N ARG A 11 17.95 17.18 -12.79
CA ARG A 11 19.18 17.50 -13.52
C ARG A 11 20.36 17.51 -12.57
N VAL A 12 21.45 16.84 -12.96
CA VAL A 12 22.75 16.97 -12.27
C VAL A 12 23.42 18.21 -12.83
N GLU A 13 23.52 19.27 -12.01
CA GLU A 13 24.03 20.59 -12.42
C GLU A 13 25.55 20.70 -12.31
N ASP A 14 26.16 19.93 -11.41
CA ASP A 14 27.60 19.96 -11.18
C ASP A 14 28.32 19.06 -12.19
N ASP A 15 29.15 19.66 -13.03
CA ASP A 15 29.95 18.96 -14.03
C ASP A 15 30.94 17.98 -13.39
N ILE A 16 31.42 18.24 -12.17
CA ILE A 16 32.32 17.34 -11.44
C ILE A 16 31.62 16.02 -11.10
N LEU A 17 30.29 16.05 -10.93
CA LEU A 17 29.51 14.85 -10.63
C LEU A 17 29.16 14.05 -11.88
N GLN A 18 29.44 14.55 -13.09
CA GLN A 18 29.25 13.78 -14.31
C GLN A 18 30.31 12.67 -14.38
N GLY A 19 29.86 11.42 -14.47
CA GLY A 19 30.73 10.23 -14.39
C GLY A 19 30.84 9.63 -12.99
N HIS A 20 30.27 10.27 -11.96
CA HIS A 20 30.17 9.72 -10.60
C HIS A 20 28.73 9.24 -10.34
N LEU A 21 28.49 7.93 -10.49
CA LEU A 21 27.17 7.33 -10.30
C LEU A 21 27.05 6.70 -8.91
N LEU A 22 25.85 6.74 -8.33
CA LEU A 22 25.54 6.08 -7.07
C LEU A 22 24.78 4.78 -7.33
N ASN A 23 25.22 3.66 -6.77
CA ASN A 23 24.62 2.35 -7.02
C ASN A 23 23.21 2.14 -6.42
N GLY A 24 22.77 3.01 -5.52
CA GLY A 24 21.40 3.07 -5.03
C GLY A 24 20.44 3.90 -5.90
N ASP A 25 20.92 4.45 -7.02
CA ASP A 25 20.15 5.32 -7.91
C ASP A 25 20.07 4.81 -9.35
N CYS A 26 19.27 5.51 -10.15
CA CYS A 26 19.20 5.34 -11.60
C CYS A 26 19.39 6.69 -12.28
N TYR A 27 19.97 6.67 -13.47
CA TYR A 27 20.31 7.89 -14.21
C TYR A 27 19.79 7.81 -15.64
N VAL A 28 19.41 8.96 -16.20
CA VAL A 28 19.13 9.12 -17.63
C VAL A 28 20.20 10.04 -18.22
N ILE A 29 20.84 9.59 -19.31
CA ILE A 29 21.91 10.32 -19.99
C ILE A 29 21.47 10.57 -21.43
N LEU A 30 21.55 11.83 -21.86
CA LEU A 30 21.36 12.22 -23.25
C LEU A 30 22.72 12.62 -23.82
N GLN A 31 23.16 11.90 -24.83
CA GLN A 31 24.26 12.31 -25.68
C GLN A 31 23.69 12.97 -26.93
N THR A 32 24.14 14.19 -27.23
CA THR A 32 23.79 14.90 -28.46
C THR A 32 25.04 15.03 -29.32
N THR A 33 24.99 14.51 -30.54
CA THR A 33 26.04 14.66 -31.55
C THR A 33 25.48 15.43 -32.74
N ILE A 34 26.37 16.03 -33.53
CA ILE A 34 26.01 16.70 -34.78
C ILE A 34 26.65 15.89 -35.90
N SER A 35 25.82 15.36 -36.79
CA SER A 35 26.30 14.63 -37.98
C SER A 35 26.95 15.59 -38.98
N ASN A 36 27.69 15.04 -39.94
CA ASN A 36 28.35 15.82 -41.01
C ASN A 36 27.36 16.70 -41.80
N ASN A 37 26.08 16.34 -41.83
CA ASN A 37 25.01 17.09 -42.49
C ASN A 37 24.37 18.16 -41.61
N GLN A 38 24.99 18.51 -40.47
CA GLN A 38 24.47 19.44 -39.46
C GLN A 38 23.11 19.03 -38.85
N VAL A 39 22.80 17.73 -38.88
CA VAL A 39 21.60 17.18 -38.24
C VAL A 39 21.98 16.70 -36.85
N PHE A 40 21.17 17.07 -35.84
CA PHE A 40 21.33 16.56 -34.48
C PHE A 40 20.97 15.08 -34.41
N GLU A 41 21.85 14.31 -33.78
CA GLU A 41 21.64 12.91 -33.43
C GLU A 41 21.60 12.80 -31.92
N TRP A 42 20.64 12.03 -31.42
CA TRP A 42 20.43 11.85 -29.98
C TRP A 42 20.54 10.37 -29.64
N THR A 43 21.43 10.05 -28.70
CA THR A 43 21.48 8.74 -28.06
C THR A 43 21.08 8.88 -26.60
N ILE A 44 20.09 8.10 -26.18
CA ILE A 44 19.57 8.13 -24.82
C ILE A 44 19.99 6.83 -24.12
N TYR A 45 20.72 6.97 -23.02
CA TYR A 45 21.07 5.88 -22.12
C TYR A 45 20.26 6.02 -20.83
N TYR A 46 19.95 4.89 -20.20
CA TYR A 46 19.54 4.87 -18.81
C TYR A 46 20.36 3.82 -18.06
N TRP A 47 20.96 4.25 -16.96
CA TRP A 47 21.82 3.43 -16.13
C TRP A 47 21.10 3.00 -14.85
N ILE A 48 21.27 1.73 -14.48
CA ILE A 48 20.62 1.11 -13.32
C ILE A 48 21.68 0.67 -12.31
N GLY A 49 21.66 1.27 -11.12
CA GLY A 49 22.49 0.84 -10.01
C GLY A 49 22.00 -0.48 -9.40
N SER A 50 22.93 -1.33 -8.97
CA SER A 50 22.68 -2.66 -8.41
C SER A 50 21.83 -2.65 -7.13
N ARG A 51 21.82 -1.55 -6.38
CA ARG A 51 21.04 -1.35 -5.16
C ARG A 51 19.86 -0.38 -5.33
N SER A 52 19.57 0.05 -6.55
CA SER A 52 18.45 0.94 -6.83
C SER A 52 17.10 0.26 -6.57
N THR A 53 16.11 1.05 -6.17
CA THR A 53 14.74 0.58 -5.92
C THR A 53 13.97 0.38 -7.23
N LYS A 54 13.01 -0.57 -7.25
CA LYS A 54 12.28 -0.96 -8.48
C LYS A 54 11.52 0.19 -9.15
N ASP A 55 10.99 1.13 -8.37
CA ASP A 55 10.40 2.37 -8.85
C ASP A 55 11.39 3.18 -9.68
N LYS A 56 12.60 3.42 -9.16
CA LYS A 56 13.63 4.17 -9.88
C LYS A 56 14.05 3.48 -11.18
N GLN A 57 14.22 2.16 -11.15
CA GLN A 57 14.55 1.37 -12.35
C GLN A 57 13.47 1.53 -13.43
N THR A 58 12.20 1.41 -13.03
CA THR A 58 11.04 1.54 -13.92
C THR A 58 10.92 2.96 -14.45
N CYS A 59 11.07 3.96 -13.59
CA CYS A 59 11.02 5.36 -13.98
C CYS A 59 12.16 5.74 -14.92
N ALA A 60 13.38 5.22 -14.73
CA ALA A 60 14.51 5.53 -15.61
C ALA A 60 14.22 5.03 -17.03
N ALA A 61 13.69 3.81 -17.17
CA ALA A 61 13.27 3.27 -18.45
C ALA A 61 12.14 4.08 -19.10
N ILE A 62 11.09 4.44 -18.33
CA ILE A 62 9.96 5.23 -18.82
C ILE A 62 10.42 6.62 -19.29
N HIS A 63 11.21 7.32 -18.47
CA HIS A 63 11.69 8.66 -18.79
C HIS A 63 12.64 8.66 -19.99
N ALA A 64 13.49 7.65 -20.12
CA ALA A 64 14.33 7.49 -21.31
C ALA A 64 13.49 7.32 -22.59
N VAL A 65 12.45 6.49 -22.54
CA VAL A 65 11.53 6.28 -23.68
C VAL A 65 10.75 7.55 -24.00
N ASN A 66 10.26 8.25 -22.99
CA ASN A 66 9.53 9.51 -23.17
C ASN A 66 10.43 10.58 -23.78
N LEU A 67 11.67 10.71 -23.30
CA LEU A 67 12.65 11.65 -23.84
C LEU A 67 12.97 11.35 -25.31
N ARG A 68 13.21 10.08 -25.65
CA ARG A 68 13.42 9.65 -27.04
C ARG A 68 12.24 10.07 -27.93
N ASN A 69 11.01 9.77 -27.51
CA ASN A 69 9.80 10.12 -28.27
C ASN A 69 9.64 11.62 -28.43
N PHE A 70 9.93 12.39 -27.38
CA PHE A 70 9.85 13.85 -27.39
C PHE A 70 10.84 14.48 -28.37
N LEU A 71 12.07 13.95 -28.42
CA LEU A 71 13.10 14.43 -29.36
C LEU A 71 12.92 13.89 -30.78
N GLY A 72 12.07 12.88 -30.98
CA GLY A 72 11.97 12.18 -32.27
C GLY A 72 13.24 11.42 -32.63
N ALA A 73 14.00 10.95 -31.64
CA ALA A 73 15.26 10.25 -31.86
C ALA A 73 15.03 8.89 -32.54
N GLU A 74 15.78 8.62 -33.61
CA GLU A 74 15.66 7.38 -34.39
C GLU A 74 16.22 6.16 -33.63
N CYS A 75 17.27 6.37 -32.83
CA CYS A 75 17.91 5.30 -32.07
C CYS A 75 17.04 4.83 -30.88
N ARG A 76 17.11 3.53 -30.60
CA ARG A 76 16.49 2.97 -29.39
C ARG A 76 17.24 3.47 -28.15
N THR A 77 16.53 3.57 -27.03
CA THR A 77 17.11 3.80 -25.72
C THR A 77 18.03 2.64 -25.33
N LYS A 78 19.22 2.94 -24.82
CA LYS A 78 20.21 1.95 -24.37
C LYS A 78 20.13 1.76 -22.87
N ARG A 79 20.06 0.50 -22.43
CA ARG A 79 20.06 0.12 -21.02
C ARG A 79 21.48 -0.19 -20.60
N GLU A 80 21.92 0.42 -19.51
CA GLU A 80 23.23 0.17 -18.90
C GLU A 80 22.99 -0.31 -17.46
N GLU A 81 23.73 -1.32 -17.02
CA GLU A 81 23.62 -1.88 -15.67
C GLU A 81 24.99 -1.78 -14.99
N GLU A 82 25.00 -1.53 -13.68
CA GLU A 82 26.24 -1.49 -12.90
C GLU A 82 27.05 -2.78 -13.06
N GLY A 83 28.28 -2.65 -13.55
CA GLY A 83 29.20 -3.74 -13.77
C GLY A 83 29.14 -4.38 -15.16
N ASP A 84 28.11 -4.04 -15.96
CA ASP A 84 27.90 -4.52 -17.32
C ASP A 84 27.78 -3.35 -18.33
N GLU A 85 28.39 -2.20 -18.02
CA GLU A 85 28.33 -1.02 -18.88
C GLU A 85 29.01 -1.22 -20.24
N SER A 86 28.36 -0.74 -21.29
CA SER A 86 28.92 -0.76 -22.64
C SER A 86 30.16 0.15 -22.74
N SER A 87 31.12 -0.24 -23.59
CA SER A 87 32.29 0.59 -23.88
C SER A 87 31.92 1.97 -24.43
N GLU A 88 30.82 2.05 -25.19
CA GLU A 88 30.26 3.30 -25.69
C GLU A 88 29.76 4.21 -24.56
N PHE A 89 29.11 3.64 -23.54
CA PHE A 89 28.65 4.40 -22.38
C PHE A 89 29.81 4.88 -21.52
N ILE A 90 30.80 4.02 -21.27
CA ILE A 90 32.02 4.39 -20.51
C ILE A 90 32.79 5.52 -21.21
N ALA A 91 32.82 5.51 -22.55
CA ALA A 91 33.47 6.55 -23.34
C ALA A 91 32.79 7.93 -23.22
N LEU A 92 31.52 8.01 -22.79
CA LEU A 92 30.84 9.29 -22.53
C LEU A 92 31.51 10.08 -21.39
N PHE A 93 32.24 9.39 -20.52
CA PHE A 93 32.90 9.96 -19.35
C PHE A 93 34.42 9.91 -19.49
N ASP A 94 34.93 9.93 -20.73
CA ASP A 94 36.36 9.84 -21.04
C ASP A 94 37.07 8.61 -20.43
N GLY A 95 36.32 7.52 -20.22
CA GLY A 95 36.81 6.32 -19.56
C GLY A 95 36.82 6.37 -18.02
N ASN A 96 36.42 7.48 -17.41
CA ASN A 96 36.47 7.72 -15.97
C ASN A 96 35.08 7.57 -15.31
N LEU A 97 34.41 6.44 -15.56
CA LEU A 97 33.18 6.12 -14.85
C LEU A 97 33.52 5.59 -13.45
N ILE A 98 33.01 6.26 -12.41
CA ILE A 98 33.20 5.89 -11.00
C ILE A 98 31.82 5.58 -10.41
N VAL A 99 31.66 4.37 -9.89
CA VAL A 99 30.46 3.96 -9.15
C VAL A 99 30.74 3.99 -7.66
N LEU A 100 29.93 4.73 -6.90
CA LEU A 100 30.05 4.92 -5.46
C LEU A 100 28.90 4.21 -4.74
N ASP A 101 29.17 3.79 -3.50
CA ASP A 101 28.15 3.32 -2.57
C ASP A 101 27.26 4.48 -2.11
N GLY A 102 25.95 4.31 -2.24
CA GLY A 102 24.96 5.17 -1.64
C GLY A 102 23.78 5.44 -2.57
N ALA A 103 22.91 6.33 -2.14
CA ALA A 103 21.86 6.93 -2.93
C ALA A 103 21.70 8.39 -2.51
N ARG A 104 21.33 9.24 -3.45
CA ARG A 104 20.96 10.63 -3.22
C ARG A 104 19.50 10.87 -3.59
N GLY A 105 18.96 10.20 -4.60
CA GLY A 105 17.52 10.19 -4.87
C GLY A 105 16.74 9.43 -3.80
N GLU A 106 15.53 9.88 -3.47
CA GLU A 106 14.62 9.12 -2.61
C GLU A 106 13.82 8.10 -3.43
N THR A 107 13.33 7.02 -2.80
CA THR A 107 12.31 6.17 -3.44
C THR A 107 10.97 6.88 -3.45
N GLY A 108 10.21 6.76 -4.55
CA GLY A 108 8.84 7.23 -4.65
C GLY A 108 7.83 6.31 -3.96
N PHE A 109 8.26 5.14 -3.50
CA PHE A 109 7.40 4.24 -2.75
C PHE A 109 7.26 4.68 -1.29
N ILE A 110 6.01 4.70 -0.82
CA ILE A 110 5.70 4.85 0.60
C ILE A 110 5.74 3.46 1.22
N HIS A 111 6.55 3.29 2.27
CA HIS A 111 6.53 2.07 3.07
C HIS A 111 5.19 2.02 3.83
N VAL A 112 4.31 1.10 3.45
CA VAL A 112 3.07 0.85 4.20
C VAL A 112 3.41 -0.17 5.27
N GLU A 113 3.58 0.28 6.51
CA GLU A 113 3.75 -0.60 7.66
C GLU A 113 2.56 -1.57 7.79
N ASP A 114 2.79 -2.70 8.46
CA ASP A 114 1.75 -3.69 8.72
C ASP A 114 0.58 -3.06 9.48
N ASP A 115 -0.65 -3.40 9.09
CA ASP A 115 -1.86 -2.86 9.70
C ASP A 115 -1.91 -3.29 11.18
N VAL A 116 -1.56 -2.38 12.09
CA VAL A 116 -1.69 -2.63 13.53
C VAL A 116 -3.18 -2.77 13.86
N VAL A 117 -3.57 -3.90 14.45
CA VAL A 117 -4.94 -4.11 14.92
C VAL A 117 -5.26 -3.10 16.01
N VAL A 118 -6.26 -2.25 15.79
CA VAL A 118 -6.78 -1.32 16.80
C VAL A 118 -8.16 -1.82 17.25
N PRO A 119 -8.27 -2.51 18.40
CA PRO A 119 -9.56 -3.02 18.86
C PRO A 119 -10.52 -1.89 19.21
N ARG A 120 -11.80 -2.11 18.90
CA ARG A 120 -12.89 -1.19 19.21
C ARG A 120 -13.92 -1.88 20.09
N PHE A 121 -14.39 -1.17 21.11
CA PHE A 121 -15.31 -1.74 22.08
C PHE A 121 -16.63 -0.97 22.10
N TYR A 122 -17.75 -1.68 22.02
CA TYR A 122 -19.06 -1.07 21.88
C TYR A 122 -20.06 -1.64 22.88
N ARG A 123 -20.82 -0.77 23.54
CA ARG A 123 -22.01 -1.16 24.32
C ARG A 123 -23.24 -1.23 23.42
N LEU A 124 -23.98 -2.32 23.53
CA LEU A 124 -25.22 -2.57 22.80
C LEU A 124 -26.41 -2.43 23.75
N PHE A 125 -27.40 -1.62 23.35
CA PHE A 125 -28.63 -1.40 24.12
C PHE A 125 -29.78 -0.92 23.23
N GLY A 126 -30.95 -0.69 23.81
CA GLY A 126 -32.11 -0.15 23.09
C GLY A 126 -33.31 -1.07 23.16
N THR A 127 -34.09 -1.12 22.07
CA THR A 127 -35.36 -1.84 21.99
C THR A 127 -35.38 -2.84 20.85
N GLU A 128 -36.45 -3.64 20.79
CA GLU A 128 -36.71 -4.57 19.70
C GLU A 128 -36.75 -3.89 18.32
N LYS A 129 -37.16 -2.62 18.23
CA LYS A 129 -37.18 -1.90 16.95
C LYS A 129 -35.88 -1.17 16.64
N ARG A 130 -35.13 -0.73 17.67
CA ARG A 130 -33.92 0.10 17.47
C ARG A 130 -32.77 -0.37 18.37
N LEU A 131 -31.72 -0.90 17.75
CA LEU A 131 -30.44 -1.14 18.40
C LEU A 131 -29.67 0.19 18.47
N LYS A 132 -29.10 0.48 19.63
CA LYS A 132 -28.18 1.59 19.85
C LYS A 132 -26.81 1.00 20.19
N ILE A 133 -25.79 1.60 19.60
CA ILE A 133 -24.39 1.19 19.71
C ILE A 133 -23.61 2.44 20.14
N VAL A 134 -22.84 2.34 21.21
CA VAL A 134 -22.01 3.45 21.70
C VAL A 134 -20.60 2.95 21.94
N SER A 135 -19.60 3.71 21.47
CA SER A 135 -18.19 3.42 21.72
C SER A 135 -17.87 3.52 23.21
N MET A 136 -17.11 2.58 23.72
CA MET A 136 -16.70 2.49 25.12
C MET A 136 -15.18 2.43 25.21
N PRO A 137 -14.58 2.92 26.30
CA PRO A 137 -13.18 2.65 26.60
C PRO A 137 -12.92 1.14 26.65
N LEU A 138 -11.82 0.70 26.03
CA LEU A 138 -11.38 -0.70 26.05
C LEU A 138 -10.78 -1.02 27.42
N THR A 139 -11.64 -1.33 28.38
CA THR A 139 -11.26 -1.67 29.75
C THR A 139 -12.35 -2.52 30.39
N HIS A 140 -11.97 -3.39 31.32
CA HIS A 140 -12.91 -4.24 32.05
C HIS A 140 -13.92 -3.42 32.87
N PHE A 141 -13.58 -2.19 33.30
CA PHE A 141 -14.51 -1.29 33.99
C PHE A 141 -15.69 -0.83 33.14
N SER A 142 -15.61 -0.96 31.80
CA SER A 142 -16.71 -0.63 30.90
C SER A 142 -17.84 -1.67 30.91
N LEU A 143 -17.55 -2.90 31.37
CA LEU A 143 -18.50 -4.01 31.41
C LEU A 143 -19.53 -3.81 32.53
N ASP A 144 -20.78 -4.08 32.19
CA ASP A 144 -21.91 -4.02 33.12
C ASP A 144 -22.88 -5.14 32.73
N SER A 145 -23.22 -5.99 33.69
CA SER A 145 -24.07 -7.17 33.54
C SER A 145 -25.44 -6.87 32.91
N LYS A 146 -25.91 -5.61 32.94
CA LYS A 146 -27.18 -5.19 32.34
C LYS A 146 -27.13 -5.06 30.81
N PHE A 147 -25.95 -5.07 30.20
CA PHE A 147 -25.76 -4.80 28.78
C PHE A 147 -25.03 -5.94 28.06
N SER A 148 -25.03 -5.88 26.73
CA SER A 148 -24.17 -6.72 25.89
C SER A 148 -23.14 -5.82 25.21
N TYR A 149 -21.96 -6.36 24.92
CA TYR A 149 -20.87 -5.58 24.31
C TYR A 149 -20.28 -6.31 23.13
N LEU A 150 -19.85 -5.56 22.12
CA LEU A 150 -19.11 -6.08 20.98
C LEU A 150 -17.67 -5.55 21.04
N LEU A 151 -16.72 -6.46 21.15
CA LEU A 151 -15.29 -6.20 20.97
C LEU A 151 -14.90 -6.59 19.55
N ASP A 152 -14.53 -5.60 18.75
CA ASP A 152 -14.05 -5.77 17.39
C ASP A 152 -12.53 -5.67 17.36
N ALA A 153 -11.85 -6.81 17.17
CA ALA A 153 -10.40 -6.92 17.05
C ALA A 153 -9.99 -7.37 15.63
N GLN A 154 -10.64 -6.81 14.61
CA GLN A 154 -10.39 -7.08 13.18
C GLN A 154 -10.66 -8.54 12.74
N SER A 155 -9.73 -9.46 12.97
CA SER A 155 -9.91 -10.88 12.60
C SER A 155 -10.82 -11.64 13.57
N HIS A 156 -11.05 -11.08 14.77
CA HIS A 156 -11.88 -11.69 15.80
C HIS A 156 -12.92 -10.67 16.30
N LEU A 157 -14.17 -11.11 16.39
CA LEU A 157 -15.30 -10.35 16.94
C LEU A 157 -15.82 -11.10 18.18
N TYR A 158 -15.83 -10.45 19.33
CA TYR A 158 -16.33 -11.05 20.58
C TYR A 158 -17.60 -10.35 21.04
N LEU A 159 -18.70 -11.10 21.15
CA LEU A 159 -19.95 -10.64 21.73
C LEU A 159 -20.02 -11.04 23.20
N TRP A 160 -19.75 -10.10 24.09
CA TRP A 160 -19.91 -10.30 25.52
C TRP A 160 -21.37 -10.17 25.94
N ILE A 161 -21.87 -11.12 26.71
CA ILE A 161 -23.26 -11.20 27.16
C ILE A 161 -23.33 -11.09 28.67
N GLY A 162 -23.81 -9.94 29.16
CA GLY A 162 -24.09 -9.75 30.58
C GLY A 162 -25.26 -10.60 31.06
N LYS A 163 -25.17 -11.08 32.30
CA LYS A 163 -26.17 -11.96 32.95
C LYS A 163 -27.57 -11.36 32.98
N ASN A 164 -27.67 -10.04 33.09
CA ASN A 164 -28.92 -9.28 33.17
C ASN A 164 -29.24 -8.57 31.85
N SER A 165 -28.53 -8.89 30.77
CA SER A 165 -28.76 -8.28 29.46
C SER A 165 -30.01 -8.86 28.80
N ARG A 166 -30.70 -8.02 28.02
CA ARG A 166 -31.94 -8.43 27.35
C ARG A 166 -31.64 -9.39 26.19
N SER A 167 -32.30 -10.55 26.16
CA SER A 167 -32.15 -11.56 25.08
C SER A 167 -32.26 -10.97 23.67
N ILE A 168 -33.22 -10.07 23.41
CA ILE A 168 -33.36 -9.40 22.11
C ILE A 168 -32.12 -8.58 21.70
N ILE A 169 -31.39 -7.99 22.65
CA ILE A 169 -30.15 -7.25 22.39
C ILE A 169 -29.00 -8.22 22.09
N GLN A 170 -28.95 -9.37 22.76
CA GLN A 170 -27.97 -10.42 22.49
C GLN A 170 -28.11 -10.95 21.05
N THR A 171 -29.34 -11.29 20.63
CA THR A 171 -29.62 -11.74 19.26
C THR A 171 -29.20 -10.69 18.23
N LYS A 172 -29.55 -9.42 18.47
CA LYS A 172 -29.15 -8.32 17.58
C LYS A 172 -27.65 -8.07 17.55
N GLY A 173 -26.97 -8.22 18.68
CA GLY A 173 -25.52 -8.13 18.77
C GLY A 173 -24.82 -9.21 17.95
N ARG A 174 -25.37 -10.43 17.95
CA ARG A 174 -24.88 -11.53 17.10
C ARG A 174 -25.07 -11.22 15.62
N LEU A 175 -26.27 -10.79 15.21
CA LEU A 175 -26.54 -10.39 13.83
C LEU A 175 -25.65 -9.22 13.37
N LEU A 176 -25.32 -8.30 14.27
CA LEU A 176 -24.37 -7.22 14.01
C LEU A 176 -22.96 -7.76 13.75
N ALA A 177 -22.47 -8.68 14.60
CA ALA A 177 -21.16 -9.30 14.41
C ALA A 177 -21.09 -10.09 13.08
N GLU A 178 -22.15 -10.84 12.74
CA GLU A 178 -22.26 -11.56 11.46
C GLU A 178 -22.24 -10.59 10.27
N LYS A 179 -22.96 -9.47 10.36
CA LYS A 179 -22.95 -8.44 9.33
C LYS A 179 -21.58 -7.80 9.15
N ILE A 180 -20.86 -7.49 10.24
CA ILE A 180 -19.49 -6.96 10.19
C ILE A 180 -18.56 -7.99 9.55
N SER A 181 -18.62 -9.25 9.99
CA SER A 181 -17.80 -10.32 9.43
C SER A 181 -17.99 -10.43 7.92
N VAL A 182 -19.24 -10.54 7.44
CA VAL A 182 -19.52 -10.70 6.01
C VAL A 182 -19.19 -9.45 5.20
N ARG A 183 -19.64 -8.26 5.65
CA ARG A 183 -19.56 -7.03 4.82
C ARG A 183 -18.23 -6.32 4.91
N GLU A 184 -17.59 -6.33 6.07
CA GLU A 184 -16.35 -5.56 6.32
C GLU A 184 -15.13 -6.46 6.37
N ARG A 185 -15.31 -7.76 6.67
CA ARG A 185 -14.21 -8.72 6.87
C ARG A 185 -14.27 -9.89 5.89
N ARG A 186 -15.06 -9.79 4.81
CA ARG A 186 -15.17 -10.81 3.75
C ARG A 186 -15.57 -12.20 4.24
N GLY A 187 -16.24 -12.28 5.39
CA GLY A 187 -16.59 -13.54 6.06
C GLY A 187 -15.41 -14.25 6.74
N GLU A 188 -14.22 -13.64 6.77
CA GLU A 188 -13.00 -14.23 7.31
C GLU A 188 -12.85 -13.99 8.83
N ALA A 189 -13.61 -13.07 9.41
CA ALA A 189 -13.55 -12.79 10.84
C ALA A 189 -14.33 -13.83 11.66
N SER A 190 -13.68 -14.38 12.69
CA SER A 190 -14.28 -15.32 13.63
C SER A 190 -15.17 -14.60 14.64
N ILE A 191 -16.32 -15.18 14.97
CA ILE A 191 -17.27 -14.62 15.94
C ILE A 191 -17.32 -15.50 17.18
N HIS A 192 -17.04 -14.91 18.32
CA HIS A 192 -16.99 -15.57 19.63
C HIS A 192 -18.10 -15.02 20.53
N ILE A 193 -18.77 -15.92 21.25
CA ILE A 193 -19.75 -15.55 22.27
C ILE A 193 -19.08 -15.67 23.63
N GLU A 194 -19.12 -14.60 24.42
CA GLU A 194 -18.43 -14.49 25.71
C GLU A 194 -19.46 -14.23 26.83
N PRO A 195 -20.08 -15.28 27.41
CA PRO A 195 -20.99 -15.11 28.53
C PRO A 195 -20.25 -14.58 29.76
N GLU A 196 -20.85 -13.64 30.49
CA GLU A 196 -20.28 -13.13 31.74
C GLU A 196 -19.93 -14.27 32.70
N THR A 197 -18.73 -14.21 33.29
CA THR A 197 -18.08 -15.26 34.12
C THR A 197 -17.61 -16.53 33.40
N ARG A 198 -17.67 -16.57 32.07
CA ARG A 198 -17.17 -17.67 31.24
C ARG A 198 -16.34 -17.15 30.06
N GLU A 199 -15.78 -15.96 30.20
CA GLU A 199 -15.03 -15.31 29.15
C GLU A 199 -13.71 -16.04 28.87
N SER A 200 -13.34 -16.09 27.59
CA SER A 200 -12.08 -16.68 27.16
C SER A 200 -10.86 -15.84 27.59
N ASN A 201 -9.71 -16.50 27.71
CA ASN A 201 -8.44 -15.82 27.98
C ASN A 201 -8.09 -14.83 26.86
N ALA A 202 -8.44 -15.14 25.61
CA ALA A 202 -8.19 -14.26 24.46
C ALA A 202 -8.97 -12.95 24.58
N PHE A 203 -10.25 -13.01 24.96
CA PHE A 203 -11.07 -11.82 25.22
C PHE A 203 -10.42 -10.92 26.29
N TRP A 204 -10.01 -11.51 27.42
CA TRP A 204 -9.38 -10.74 28.49
C TRP A 204 -8.02 -10.17 28.08
N ALA A 205 -7.21 -10.93 27.36
CA ALA A 205 -5.90 -10.48 26.90
C ALA A 205 -6.00 -9.27 25.95
N ILE A 206 -7.06 -9.18 25.15
CA ILE A 206 -7.33 -8.00 24.31
C ILE A 206 -7.78 -6.81 25.17
N ILE A 207 -8.71 -7.02 26.12
CA ILE A 207 -9.20 -5.93 27.00
C ILE A 207 -8.07 -5.35 27.88
N THR A 208 -7.13 -6.17 28.33
CA THR A 208 -6.00 -5.73 29.16
C THR A 208 -4.80 -5.26 28.32
N GLY A 209 -4.86 -5.36 26.98
CA GLY A 209 -3.78 -4.96 26.08
C GLY A 209 -2.56 -5.89 26.10
N VAL A 210 -2.70 -7.11 26.62
CA VAL A 210 -1.63 -8.12 26.69
C VAL A 210 -1.44 -8.83 25.35
N TRP A 211 -2.49 -8.92 24.53
CA TRP A 211 -2.43 -9.61 23.24
C TRP A 211 -3.39 -9.03 22.21
N LEU A 212 -2.99 -9.07 20.95
CA LEU A 212 -3.82 -8.71 19.79
C LEU A 212 -3.80 -9.87 18.78
N PRO A 213 -4.94 -10.18 18.15
CA PRO A 213 -4.97 -11.17 17.08
C PRO A 213 -4.23 -10.64 15.84
N ALA A 214 -3.76 -11.55 14.99
CA ALA A 214 -3.17 -11.18 13.71
C ALA A 214 -4.20 -10.43 12.84
N PRO A 215 -3.79 -9.39 12.09
CA PRO A 215 -4.68 -8.72 11.15
C PRO A 215 -5.15 -9.70 10.07
N LEU A 216 -6.31 -9.44 9.49
CA LEU A 216 -6.77 -10.22 8.33
C LEU A 216 -5.83 -10.00 7.16
N PRO A 217 -5.55 -11.04 6.34
CA PRO A 217 -4.69 -10.89 5.19
C PRO A 217 -5.24 -9.79 4.27
N LYS A 218 -4.37 -8.87 3.86
CA LYS A 218 -4.73 -7.84 2.87
C LYS A 218 -5.27 -8.56 1.62
N PRO A 219 -6.29 -8.01 0.94
CA PRO A 219 -6.76 -8.58 -0.31
C PRO A 219 -5.57 -8.77 -1.24
N THR A 220 -5.29 -10.00 -1.64
CA THR A 220 -4.31 -10.26 -2.69
C THR A 220 -4.86 -9.61 -3.96
N THR A 221 -4.26 -8.51 -4.39
CA THR A 221 -4.36 -8.07 -5.78
C THR A 221 -3.65 -9.15 -6.58
N ASN A 222 -4.38 -10.19 -6.99
CA ASN A 222 -3.89 -11.11 -8.00
C ASN A 222 -3.73 -10.28 -9.28
N SER A 223 -2.52 -9.77 -9.52
CA SER A 223 -2.11 -9.19 -10.80
C SER A 223 -1.84 -10.26 -11.85
N ASP A 224 -2.22 -11.51 -11.62
CA ASP A 224 -2.05 -12.61 -12.57
C ASP A 224 -3.26 -13.54 -12.53
N GLN A 225 -4.25 -13.28 -13.40
CA GLN A 225 -5.01 -14.32 -14.09
C GLN A 225 -5.89 -13.76 -15.22
N LYS A 226 -5.33 -13.89 -16.43
CA LYS A 226 -5.94 -14.33 -17.69
C LYS A 226 -7.14 -13.56 -18.27
N ASP A 227 -6.88 -13.07 -19.48
CA ASP A 227 -7.82 -12.77 -20.55
C ASP A 227 -9.09 -13.62 -20.52
N HIS A 228 -10.19 -13.02 -20.09
CA HIS A 228 -11.51 -13.38 -20.59
C HIS A 228 -12.16 -12.15 -21.19
N ILE A 229 -12.29 -12.20 -22.51
CA ILE A 229 -13.03 -11.28 -23.36
C ILE A 229 -14.44 -11.09 -22.77
N ILE A 230 -14.75 -9.88 -22.32
CA ILE A 230 -16.12 -9.44 -22.06
C ILE A 230 -16.38 -8.23 -22.96
N LYS A 231 -17.38 -8.37 -23.84
CA LYS A 231 -17.89 -7.30 -24.71
C LYS A 231 -18.49 -6.16 -23.87
N PRO A 232 -18.46 -4.91 -24.36
CA PRO A 232 -18.90 -3.76 -23.58
C PRO A 232 -20.42 -3.78 -23.39
N LEU A 233 -20.85 -3.55 -22.16
CA LEU A 233 -22.19 -3.10 -21.82
C LEU A 233 -22.06 -1.85 -20.97
N ASP A 234 -22.89 -0.88 -21.34
CA ASP A 234 -22.80 0.54 -21.04
C ASP A 234 -22.75 0.89 -19.55
N ASN A 235 -22.01 1.96 -19.29
CA ASN A 235 -22.02 2.72 -18.06
C ASN A 235 -23.43 3.23 -17.73
N HIS A 236 -23.87 3.01 -16.49
CA HIS A 236 -24.41 4.12 -15.72
C HIS A 236 -24.03 4.03 -14.24
N ASP A 237 -23.59 5.20 -13.78
CA ASP A 237 -22.95 5.64 -12.55
C ASP A 237 -23.57 5.30 -11.17
N GLU A 238 -22.73 5.61 -10.16
CA GLU A 238 -22.98 5.83 -8.72
C GLU A 238 -22.95 4.60 -7.79
N ASN A 239 -22.33 4.58 -6.60
CA ASN A 239 -22.00 5.67 -5.68
C ASN A 239 -20.95 5.19 -4.63
N LYS A 240 -19.86 5.94 -4.45
CA LYS A 240 -18.95 5.85 -3.29
C LYS A 240 -19.61 6.54 -2.10
N LYS A 241 -20.10 5.83 -1.06
CA LYS A 241 -20.30 6.42 0.27
C LYS A 241 -19.99 5.48 1.43
N SER A 242 -19.08 5.97 2.26
CA SER A 242 -18.62 5.45 3.54
C SER A 242 -19.71 5.47 4.63
N ILE A 243 -19.44 4.73 5.70
CA ILE A 243 -20.29 4.12 6.75
C ILE A 243 -21.23 5.06 7.56
N ILE A 244 -21.39 6.34 7.23
CA ILE A 244 -22.07 7.29 8.14
C ILE A 244 -23.61 7.24 8.07
N HIS A 245 -24.25 6.52 7.14
CA HIS A 245 -25.71 6.67 6.92
C HIS A 245 -26.65 5.54 7.35
N LEU A 246 -26.21 4.54 8.12
CA LEU A 246 -27.05 3.38 8.47
C LEU A 246 -27.86 3.51 9.77
N LEU A 247 -28.37 4.71 10.08
CA LEU A 247 -29.34 4.95 11.16
C LEU A 247 -30.57 5.78 10.74
N ARG A 248 -31.24 5.37 9.66
CA ARG A 248 -32.67 5.66 9.48
C ARG A 248 -33.42 4.38 9.17
#